data_AF-A0A1S4LG81-F1
#
_entry.id   AF-A0A1S4LG81-F1
#
_cell.length_a   1.000
_cell.length_b   1.000
_cell.length_c   1.000
_cell.angle_alpha   90.00
_cell.angle_beta   90.00
_cell.angle_gamma   90.00
#
_symmetry.space_group_name_H-M   'P 1'
#
loop_
_entity.id
_entity.type
_entity.pdbx_description
1 polymer ?
#
loop_
_entity_poly.entity_id
_entity_poly.type
_entity_poly.pdbx_seq_one_letter_code
_entity_poly.pdbx_strand_id
1 'polypeptide(L)' 'KNYFVHHLDDVLVATTTWKEHVQKLQQAFHGFREEHLAIKSQKCEVRVAFITFLGHSLGDGKVQPM' A
#
# COMPACT_ATOMS: atom_id res chain seq x y z
N LYS A 1 28.45 -13.48 -6.51
CA LYS A 1 26.98 -13.54 -6.73
C LYS A 1 26.37 -12.44 -5.88
N ASN A 2 25.85 -11.37 -6.49
CA ASN A 2 25.11 -10.36 -5.75
C ASN A 2 23.68 -10.86 -5.59
N TYR A 3 23.27 -11.07 -4.34
CA TYR A 3 21.88 -11.39 -3.99
C TYR A 3 21.19 -10.07 -3.68
N PHE A 4 20.60 -9.43 -4.68
CA PHE A 4 19.71 -8.30 -4.45
C PHE A 4 18.43 -8.85 -3.84
N VAL A 5 18.23 -8.62 -2.55
CA VAL A 5 16.93 -8.82 -1.90
C VAL A 5 16.13 -7.55 -2.16
N HIS A 6 15.16 -7.62 -3.06
CA HIS A 6 14.26 -6.50 -3.34
C HIS A 6 13.31 -6.32 -2.15
N HIS A 7 13.52 -5.23 -1.40
CA HIS A 7 12.57 -4.77 -0.41
C HIS A 7 11.64 -3.76 -1.07
N LEU A 8 10.33 -4.04 -1.01
CA LEU A 8 9.32 -3.04 -1.30
C LEU A 8 9.16 -2.18 -0.04
N ASP A 9 9.48 -0.90 -0.14
CA ASP A 9 9.46 0.00 1.02
C ASP A 9 8.02 0.37 1.41
N ASP A 10 7.28 1.07 0.54
CA ASP A 10 5.89 1.47 0.80
C ASP A 10 4.98 1.20 -0.41
N VAL A 11 3.76 0.72 -0.14
CA VAL A 11 2.69 0.58 -1.15
C VAL A 11 1.46 1.33 -0.72
N LEU A 12 0.90 2.11 -1.65
CA LEU A 12 -0.39 2.77 -1.49
C LEU A 12 -1.44 2.09 -2.38
N VAL A 13 -2.58 1.74 -1.78
CA VAL A 13 -3.79 1.35 -2.50
C VAL A 13 -4.86 2.39 -2.23
N ALA A 14 -5.14 3.25 -3.22
CA ALA A 14 -6.19 4.26 -3.14
C ALA A 14 -7.29 3.96 -4.17
N THR A 15 -8.55 4.05 -3.75
CA THR A 15 -9.72 3.70 -4.58
C THR A 15 -10.91 4.55 -4.17
N THR A 16 -11.88 4.74 -5.06
CA THR A 16 -13.04 5.60 -4.80
C THR A 16 -14.13 4.90 -4.00
N THR A 17 -14.34 3.59 -4.23
CA THR A 17 -15.40 2.82 -3.56
C THR A 17 -14.83 1.73 -2.67
N TRP A 18 -15.56 1.38 -1.61
CA TRP A 18 -15.14 0.30 -0.72
C TRP A 18 -15.06 -1.07 -1.43
N LYS A 19 -16.01 -1.35 -2.33
CA LYS A 19 -16.03 -2.59 -3.09
C LYS A 19 -14.76 -2.74 -3.94
N GLU A 20 -14.40 -1.68 -4.66
CA GLU A 20 -13.15 -1.64 -5.43
C GLU A 20 -11.93 -1.77 -4.52
N HIS A 21 -11.92 -1.09 -3.38
CA HIS A 21 -10.83 -1.15 -2.41
C HIS A 21 -10.50 -2.58 -1.98
N VAL A 22 -11.53 -3.34 -1.58
CA VAL A 22 -11.37 -4.74 -1.16
C VAL A 22 -10.83 -5.60 -2.32
N GLN A 23 -11.37 -5.43 -3.53
CA GLN A 23 -10.89 -6.15 -4.71
C GLN A 23 -9.41 -5.85 -5.01
N LYS A 24 -9.00 -4.58 -4.93
CA LYS A 24 -7.62 -4.16 -5.17
C LYS A 24 -6.67 -4.65 -4.09
N LEU A 25 -7.06 -4.61 -2.82
CA LEU A 25 -6.27 -5.19 -1.72
C LEU A 25 -6.07 -6.69 -1.89
N GLN A 26 -7.12 -7.43 -2.27
CA GLN A 26 -7.00 -8.87 -2.55
C GLN A 26 -6.01 -9.16 -3.67
N GLN A 27 -6.06 -8.39 -4.76
CA GLN A 27 -5.12 -8.50 -5.89
C GLN A 27 -3.69 -8.19 -5.44
N ALA A 28 -3.47 -7.10 -4.69
CA ALA A 28 -2.16 -6.72 -4.17
C ALA A 28 -1.58 -7.81 -3.25
N PHE A 29 -2.36 -8.28 -2.27
CA PHE A 29 -1.93 -9.35 -1.37
C PHE A 29 -1.69 -10.69 -2.06
N HIS A 30 -2.41 -10.99 -3.14
CA HIS A 30 -2.10 -12.15 -3.96
C HIS A 30 -0.74 -11.98 -4.66
N GLY A 31 -0.50 -10.85 -5.33
CA GLY A 31 0.79 -10.57 -5.96
C GLY A 31 1.97 -10.61 -4.97
N PHE A 32 1.81 -10.04 -3.78
CA PHE A 32 2.84 -10.12 -2.74
C PHE A 32 3.15 -11.55 -2.32
N ARG A 33 2.14 -12.43 -2.27
CA ARG A 33 2.35 -13.86 -1.97
C ARG A 33 3.11 -14.59 -3.08
N GLU A 34 2.74 -14.36 -4.34
CA GLU A 34 3.40 -14.98 -5.49
C GLU A 34 4.89 -14.59 -5.56
N GLU A 35 5.21 -13.33 -5.28
CA GLU A 35 6.57 -12.79 -5.26
C GLU A 35 7.30 -13.02 -3.93
N HIS A 36 6.74 -13.80 -3.00
CA HIS A 36 7.32 -14.10 -1.68
C HIS A 36 7.69 -12.84 -0.85
N LEU A 37 6.93 -11.77 -1.02
CA LEU A 37 7.09 -10.51 -0.31
C LEU A 37 6.41 -10.57 1.07
N ALA A 38 7.20 -10.36 2.12
CA ALA A 38 6.70 -10.29 3.48
C ALA A 38 6.18 -8.88 3.81
N ILE A 39 4.96 -8.81 4.35
CA ILE A 39 4.34 -7.57 4.82
C ILE A 39 4.52 -7.45 6.33
N LYS A 40 4.98 -6.29 6.81
CA LYS A 40 5.04 -5.97 8.24
C LYS A 40 3.70 -5.39 8.68
N SER A 41 2.77 -6.25 9.12
CA SER A 41 1.40 -5.84 9.49
C SER A 41 1.33 -4.69 10.50
N GLN A 42 2.28 -4.63 11.45
CA GLN A 42 2.39 -3.55 12.44
C GLN A 42 2.67 -2.17 11.84
N LYS A 43 3.14 -2.11 10.58
CA LYS A 43 3.42 -0.87 9.84
C LYS A 43 2.36 -0.55 8.79
N CYS A 44 1.33 -1.38 8.63
CA CYS A 44 0.31 -1.17 7.62
C CYS A 44 -0.87 -0.40 8.19
N GLU A 45 -1.26 0.67 7.49
CA GLU A 45 -2.52 1.37 7.70
C GLU A 45 -3.53 0.92 6.64
N VAL A 46 -4.70 0.45 7.08
CA VAL A 46 -5.76 -0.06 6.19
C VAL A 46 -7.08 0.58 6.57
N ARG A 47 -7.92 0.88 5.58
CA ARG A 47 -9.26 1.48 5.78
C ARG A 47 -9.20 2.83 6.49
N VAL A 48 -8.27 3.68 6.07
CA VAL A 48 -8.14 5.07 6.54
C VAL A 48 -8.66 6.03 5.48
N ALA A 49 -9.27 7.14 5.91
CA ALA A 49 -9.71 8.21 5.01
C ALA A 49 -8.55 9.11 4.58
N PHE A 50 -7.53 9.20 5.41
CA PHE A 50 -6.30 9.94 5.18
C PHE A 50 -5.09 9.07 5.53
N ILE A 51 -4.01 9.17 4.75
CA ILE A 51 -2.76 8.44 5.00
C ILE A 51 -1.56 9.30 4.64
N THR A 52 -0.49 9.17 5.42
CA THR A 52 0.81 9.76 5.05
C THR A 52 1.56 8.79 4.15
N PHE A 53 1.97 9.27 2.98
CA PHE A 53 2.74 8.47 2.03
C PHE A 53 3.83 9.34 1.39
N LEU A 54 5.09 8.91 1.52
CA LEU A 54 6.27 9.59 0.95
C LEU A 54 6.30 11.11 1.20
N GLY A 55 6.04 11.54 2.44
CA GLY A 55 6.08 12.95 2.83
C GLY A 55 4.84 13.78 2.48
N HIS A 56 3.77 13.14 1.99
CA HIS A 56 2.52 13.79 1.63
C HIS A 56 1.36 13.22 2.45
N SER A 57 0.40 14.07 2.79
CA SER A 57 -0.92 13.65 3.29
C SER A 57 -1.85 13.43 2.11
N LEU A 58 -2.46 12.25 2.04
CA LEU A 58 -3.37 11.84 0.98
C LEU A 58 -4.77 11.60 1.55
N GLY A 59 -5.80 12.12 0.91
CA GLY A 59 -7.20 11.86 1.28
C GLY A 59 -8.17 12.79 0.56
N ASP A 60 -9.45 12.41 0.49
CA ASP A 60 -10.49 13.19 -0.20
C ASP A 60 -10.14 13.56 -1.66
N GLY A 61 -9.43 12.66 -2.36
CA GLY A 61 -8.95 12.89 -3.72
C GLY A 61 -7.87 13.99 -3.84
N LYS A 62 -7.28 14.41 -2.72
CA LYS A 62 -6.27 15.45 -2.64
C LYS A 62 -4.93 14.88 -2.18
N VAL A 63 -3.88 15.57 -2.61
CA VAL A 63 -2.49 15.34 -2.20
C VAL A 63 -1.99 16.65 -1.62
N GLN A 64 -1.51 16.63 -0.39
CA GLN A 64 -0.99 17.81 0.28
C GLN A 64 0.42 17.53 0.79
N PRO A 65 1.40 18.41 0.54
CA PRO A 65 2.69 18.30 1.20
C PRO A 65 2.50 18.47 2.71
N MET A 66 3.26 17.71 3.50
CA MET A 66 3.37 17.92 4.94
C MET A 66 4.34 19.05 5.27
#